data_AF-X1U974-F1
#
_entry.id   AF-X1U974-F1
#
_cell.length_a   1.000
_cell.length_b   1.000
_cell.length_c   1.000
_cell.angle_alpha   90.00
_cell.angle_beta   90.00
_cell.angle_gamma   90.00
#
_symmetry.space_group_name_H-M   'P 1'
#
loop_
_entity.id
_entity.type
_entity.pdbx_description
1 polymer ?
#
loop_
_entity_poly.entity_id
_entity_poly.type
_entity_poly.pdbx_seq_one_letter_code
_entity_poly.pdbx_strand_id
1 'polypeptide(L)'
;MKNRNYIFLCLLASVAFAHIARAAGPTPPDVKAAKMKARNVSAPTDQQIKLIEAAAPDKAPAKPAKPRKVLVWGHTWTHQPNPYAEKALEILARKTGAFEAVISDDPRLLLGDSLRQFDALVMNNIHEREPFLPDDFARLKGEQKAAAQKFDEAVKQSILEYVRSGKGVVGIHAATAAFRNWPEYGDMMGGYYGGHI
;
A
#
# COMPACT_ATOMS: atom_id res chain seq x y z
N MET A 1 -23.76 24.86 -47.70
CA MET A 1 -24.48 24.24 -46.57
C MET A 1 -24.20 22.74 -46.59
N LYS A 2 -23.26 22.26 -45.76
CA LYS A 2 -22.87 20.83 -45.68
C LYS A 2 -22.98 20.39 -44.22
N ASN A 3 -24.03 19.64 -43.91
CA ASN A 3 -24.14 18.80 -42.72
C ASN A 3 -23.46 17.46 -43.01
N ARG A 4 -22.55 17.02 -42.14
CA ARG A 4 -22.26 15.59 -41.97
C ARG A 4 -21.63 15.30 -40.60
N ASN A 5 -22.47 14.68 -39.78
CA ASN A 5 -22.25 13.89 -38.57
C ASN A 5 -20.82 13.40 -38.29
N TYR A 6 -20.30 13.76 -37.12
CA TYR A 6 -19.28 13.00 -36.39
C TYR A 6 -19.71 12.87 -34.92
N ILE A 7 -20.63 11.94 -34.66
CA ILE A 7 -20.88 11.39 -33.32
C ILE A 7 -20.81 9.88 -33.51
N PHE A 8 -19.62 9.30 -33.56
CA PHE A 8 -19.43 7.86 -33.41
C PHE A 8 -17.94 7.50 -33.23
N LEU A 9 -17.30 7.95 -32.16
CA LEU A 9 -16.02 7.35 -31.74
C LEU A 9 -15.65 7.63 -30.27
N CYS A 10 -16.52 7.31 -29.31
CA CYS A 10 -16.12 7.35 -27.88
C CYS A 10 -16.59 6.16 -27.03
N LEU A 11 -17.29 5.15 -27.57
CA LEU A 11 -17.86 4.08 -26.74
C LEU A 11 -17.08 2.76 -26.70
N LEU A 12 -15.93 2.63 -27.36
CA LEU A 12 -15.18 1.36 -27.40
C LEU A 12 -14.01 1.28 -26.40
N ALA A 13 -13.64 2.38 -25.73
CA ALA A 13 -12.58 2.37 -24.71
C ALA A 13 -13.08 1.98 -23.30
N SER A 14 -14.40 1.98 -23.05
CA SER A 14 -14.94 1.73 -21.70
C SER A 14 -15.09 0.25 -21.35
N VAL A 15 -15.17 -0.64 -22.35
CA VAL A 15 -15.46 -2.07 -22.12
C VAL A 15 -14.17 -2.87 -21.91
N ALA A 16 -13.04 -2.47 -22.50
CA ALA A 16 -11.76 -3.15 -22.33
C ALA A 16 -11.13 -2.95 -20.93
N PHE A 17 -11.48 -1.87 -20.23
CA PHE A 17 -11.06 -1.64 -18.83
C PHE A 17 -11.90 -2.41 -17.81
N ALA A 18 -13.12 -2.83 -18.17
CA ALA A 18 -14.06 -3.46 -17.24
C ALA A 18 -13.72 -4.91 -16.88
N HIS A 19 -12.77 -5.55 -17.59
CA HIS A 19 -12.37 -6.94 -17.36
C HIS A 19 -10.93 -7.13 -16.84
N ILE A 20 -10.26 -6.03 -16.48
CA ILE A 20 -8.97 -6.03 -15.75
C ILE A 20 -9.17 -5.69 -14.26
N ALA A 21 -10.38 -5.28 -13.85
CA ALA A 21 -10.65 -4.62 -12.57
C ALA A 21 -11.30 -5.49 -11.48
N ARG A 22 -10.78 -6.70 -11.23
CA ARG A 22 -11.10 -7.50 -10.03
C ARG A 22 -9.78 -7.87 -9.34
N ALA A 23 -9.32 -7.30 -8.24
CA ALA A 23 -9.67 -6.08 -7.52
C ALA A 23 -8.34 -5.45 -7.10
N ALA A 24 -7.94 -4.34 -7.72
CA ALA A 24 -6.76 -3.57 -7.29
C ALA A 24 -7.15 -2.69 -6.09
N GLY A 25 -7.48 -3.31 -4.95
CA GLY A 25 -7.83 -2.64 -3.69
C GLY A 25 -8.83 -1.47 -3.77
N PRO A 26 -9.05 -0.75 -2.66
CA PRO A 26 -8.84 -1.28 -1.31
C PRO A 26 -9.68 -2.54 -1.13
N THR A 27 -9.15 -3.55 -0.44
CA THR A 27 -9.90 -4.81 -0.24
C THR A 27 -11.12 -4.53 0.64
N PRO A 28 -12.33 -4.98 0.23
CA PRO A 28 -13.54 -4.83 1.02
C PRO A 28 -13.37 -5.38 2.46
N PRO A 29 -13.98 -4.76 3.48
CA PRO A 29 -13.77 -5.15 4.88
C PRO A 29 -14.09 -6.62 5.19
N ASP A 30 -15.13 -7.18 4.58
CA ASP A 30 -15.54 -8.58 4.73
C ASP A 30 -14.51 -9.54 4.10
N VAL A 31 -13.98 -9.19 2.92
CA VAL A 31 -12.91 -9.96 2.24
C VAL A 31 -11.61 -9.87 3.05
N LYS A 32 -11.28 -8.69 3.59
CA LYS A 32 -10.13 -8.46 4.46
C LYS A 32 -10.22 -9.33 5.72
N ALA A 33 -11.37 -9.33 6.39
CA ALA A 33 -11.62 -10.17 7.57
C ALA A 33 -11.53 -11.68 7.24
N ALA A 34 -12.08 -12.12 6.11
CA ALA A 34 -11.99 -13.50 5.66
C ALA A 34 -10.52 -13.93 5.40
N LYS A 35 -9.73 -13.07 4.75
CA LYS A 35 -8.30 -13.30 4.52
C LYS A 35 -7.51 -13.36 5.82
N MET A 36 -7.77 -12.46 6.77
CA MET A 36 -7.16 -12.47 8.11
C MET A 36 -7.45 -13.79 8.83
N LYS A 37 -8.72 -14.21 8.86
CA LYS A 37 -9.13 -15.49 9.45
C LYS A 37 -8.44 -16.67 8.78
N ALA A 38 -8.38 -16.71 7.44
CA ALA A 38 -7.73 -17.78 6.70
C ALA A 38 -6.21 -17.88 6.96
N ARG A 39 -5.60 -16.78 7.40
CA ARG A 39 -4.15 -16.69 7.71
C ARG A 39 -3.86 -16.70 9.21
N ASN A 40 -4.86 -16.95 10.06
CA ASN A 40 -4.76 -16.88 11.52
C ASN A 40 -4.19 -15.55 12.03
N VAL A 41 -4.47 -14.45 11.33
CA VAL A 41 -4.12 -13.09 11.75
C VAL A 41 -5.30 -12.49 12.50
N SER A 42 -5.05 -11.99 13.70
CA SER A 42 -6.06 -11.30 14.52
C SER A 42 -5.80 -9.80 14.60
N ALA A 43 -6.86 -9.00 14.63
CA ALA A 43 -6.76 -7.59 14.99
C ALA A 43 -6.45 -7.44 16.50
N PRO A 44 -5.83 -6.33 16.93
CA PRO A 44 -5.66 -6.06 18.36
C PRO A 44 -7.02 -6.01 19.07
N THR A 45 -7.11 -6.67 20.23
CA THR A 45 -8.26 -6.57 21.14
C THR A 45 -8.37 -5.17 21.74
N ASP A 46 -9.54 -4.80 22.27
CA ASP A 46 -9.74 -3.51 22.95
C ASP A 46 -8.73 -3.28 24.09
N GLN A 47 -8.38 -4.33 24.83
CA GLN A 47 -7.38 -4.23 25.88
C GLN A 47 -5.99 -3.91 25.31
N GLN A 48 -5.61 -4.54 24.20
CA GLN A 48 -4.35 -4.25 23.51
C GLN A 48 -4.36 -2.84 22.89
N ILE A 49 -5.49 -2.39 22.35
CA ILE A 49 -5.65 -1.02 21.85
C ILE A 49 -5.42 -0.02 22.98
N LYS A 50 -6.01 -0.23 24.16
CA LYS A 50 -5.76 0.63 25.34
C LYS A 50 -4.29 0.66 25.74
N LEU A 51 -3.58 -0.47 25.66
CA LEU A 51 -2.13 -0.51 25.92
C LEU A 51 -1.35 0.29 24.88
N ILE A 52 -1.71 0.20 23.59
CA ILE A 52 -1.09 1.01 22.53
C ILE A 52 -1.37 2.51 22.77
N GLU A 53 -2.60 2.88 23.15
CA GLU A 53 -2.98 4.27 23.46
C GLU A 53 -2.23 4.82 24.67
N ALA A 54 -2.04 4.02 25.71
CA ALA A 54 -1.29 4.40 26.90
C ALA A 54 0.21 4.57 26.61
N ALA A 55 0.77 3.75 25.72
CA ALA A 55 2.16 3.83 25.32
C ALA A 55 2.46 4.99 24.34
N ALA A 56 1.48 5.40 23.54
CA ALA A 56 1.65 6.47 22.57
C ALA A 56 1.73 7.85 23.27
N PRO A 57 2.66 8.73 22.89
CA PRO A 57 2.78 10.06 23.48
C PRO A 57 1.56 10.95 23.14
N ASP A 58 1.18 11.84 24.05
CA ASP A 58 0.07 12.79 23.85
C ASP A 58 0.45 13.97 22.95
N LYS A 59 1.74 14.17 22.67
CA LYS A 59 2.25 15.25 21.83
C LYS A 59 3.37 14.73 20.96
N ALA A 60 3.47 15.30 19.75
CA ALA A 60 4.59 15.01 18.87
C ALA A 60 5.92 15.45 19.54
N PRO A 61 6.99 14.64 19.47
CA PRO A 61 8.30 15.03 19.99
C PRO A 61 8.91 16.20 19.21
N ALA A 62 8.44 16.42 17.97
CA ALA A 62 8.79 17.58 17.15
C ALA A 62 7.54 18.11 16.45
N LYS A 63 7.43 19.44 16.35
CA LYS A 63 6.33 20.10 15.63
C LYS A 63 6.56 19.98 14.11
N PRO A 64 5.61 19.43 13.34
CA PRO A 64 5.71 19.44 11.88
C PRO A 64 5.71 20.87 11.34
N ALA A 65 6.59 21.16 10.38
CA ALA A 65 6.65 22.48 9.73
C ALA A 65 5.39 22.82 8.91
N LYS A 66 4.65 21.79 8.46
CA LYS A 66 3.37 21.87 7.76
C LYS A 66 2.56 20.60 8.05
N PRO A 67 1.23 20.59 7.84
CA PRO A 67 0.44 19.37 7.91
C PRO A 67 1.04 18.28 7.05
N ARG A 68 1.11 17.05 7.59
CA ARG A 68 1.71 15.90 6.91
C ARG A 68 0.68 14.83 6.65
N LYS A 69 0.74 14.21 5.47
CA LYS A 69 -0.10 13.06 5.12
C LYS A 69 0.78 11.83 4.90
N VAL A 70 0.50 10.74 5.61
CA VAL A 70 1.32 9.52 5.57
C VAL A 70 0.47 8.35 5.10
N LEU A 71 0.91 7.70 4.02
CA LEU A 71 0.29 6.47 3.54
C LEU A 71 0.89 5.28 4.29
N VAL A 72 0.06 4.54 5.01
CA VAL A 72 0.40 3.27 5.64
C VAL A 72 -0.10 2.15 4.74
N TRP A 73 0.81 1.63 3.91
CA TRP A 73 0.48 0.67 2.88
C TRP A 73 0.90 -0.74 3.24
N GLY A 74 0.00 -1.70 3.07
CA GLY A 74 0.29 -3.12 3.20
C GLY A 74 -0.96 -3.98 3.31
N HIS A 75 -0.78 -5.29 3.25
CA HIS A 75 -1.86 -6.26 3.38
C HIS A 75 -2.00 -6.72 4.83
N THR A 76 -3.06 -6.28 5.52
CA THR A 76 -3.21 -6.53 6.96
C THR A 76 -3.28 -8.03 7.34
N TRP A 77 -3.59 -8.92 6.39
CA TRP A 77 -3.72 -10.36 6.59
C TRP A 77 -2.43 -11.16 6.38
N THR A 78 -1.31 -10.53 6.00
CA THR A 78 -0.11 -11.28 5.57
C THR A 78 0.82 -11.65 6.70
N HIS A 79 0.84 -10.86 7.78
CA HIS A 79 1.71 -11.06 8.93
C HIS A 79 1.03 -10.52 10.20
N GLN A 80 1.16 -11.22 11.33
CA GLN A 80 0.44 -10.87 12.57
C GLN A 80 0.72 -9.44 13.09
N PRO A 81 1.92 -8.85 12.93
CA PRO A 81 2.18 -7.47 13.33
C PRO A 81 1.46 -6.40 12.48
N ASN A 82 0.98 -6.71 11.28
CA ASN A 82 0.36 -5.73 10.38
C ASN A 82 -0.79 -4.93 11.04
N PRO A 83 -1.86 -5.55 11.57
CA PRO A 83 -2.99 -4.81 12.14
C PRO A 83 -2.61 -4.04 13.41
N TYR A 84 -1.60 -4.49 14.14
CA TYR A 84 -1.09 -3.78 15.32
C TYR A 84 -0.33 -2.51 14.90
N ALA A 85 0.49 -2.59 13.85
CA ALA A 85 1.20 -1.44 13.30
C ALA A 85 0.24 -0.42 12.68
N GLU A 86 -0.79 -0.85 11.95
CA GLU A 86 -1.86 0.02 11.45
C GLU A 86 -2.52 0.80 12.59
N LYS A 87 -2.95 0.08 13.63
CA LYS A 87 -3.60 0.70 14.80
C LYS A 87 -2.66 1.63 15.56
N ALA A 88 -1.39 1.26 15.72
CA ALA A 88 -0.40 2.11 16.38
C ALA A 88 -0.16 3.41 15.61
N LEU A 89 -0.03 3.37 14.28
CA LEU A 89 0.15 4.57 13.46
C LEU A 89 -1.09 5.45 13.44
N GLU A 90 -2.30 4.86 13.43
CA GLU A 90 -3.55 5.59 13.59
C GLU A 90 -3.61 6.35 14.93
N ILE A 91 -3.28 5.66 16.03
CA ILE A 91 -3.27 6.25 17.37
C ILE A 91 -2.20 7.34 17.47
N LEU A 92 -0.99 7.11 16.96
CA LEU A 92 0.08 8.10 16.95
C LEU A 92 -0.34 9.35 16.17
N ALA A 93 -0.91 9.19 14.97
CA ALA A 93 -1.43 10.30 14.18
C ALA A 93 -2.46 11.12 14.97
N ARG A 94 -3.46 10.44 15.56
CA ARG A 94 -4.55 11.08 16.31
C ARG A 94 -4.05 11.78 17.58
N LYS A 95 -3.25 11.11 18.42
CA LYS A 95 -2.81 11.66 19.71
C LYS A 95 -1.82 12.79 19.52
N THR A 96 -0.86 12.64 18.60
CA THR A 96 0.23 13.61 18.47
C THR A 96 -0.10 14.78 17.54
N GLY A 97 -1.06 14.59 16.62
CA GLY A 97 -1.35 15.55 15.55
C GLY A 97 -0.18 15.76 14.57
N ALA A 98 0.84 14.90 14.60
CA ALA A 98 2.06 15.07 13.80
C ALA A 98 1.80 14.85 12.30
N PHE A 99 0.83 14.00 11.97
CA PHE A 99 0.45 13.65 10.60
C PHE A 99 -0.98 13.09 10.57
N GLU A 100 -1.58 13.09 9.40
CA GLU A 100 -2.75 12.30 9.03
C GLU A 100 -2.28 10.93 8.54
N ALA A 101 -2.82 9.84 9.10
CA ALA A 101 -2.56 8.48 8.63
C ALA A 101 -3.66 8.05 7.65
N VAL A 102 -3.26 7.60 6.46
CA VAL A 102 -4.13 6.91 5.50
C VAL A 102 -3.70 5.45 5.46
N ILE A 103 -4.51 4.56 6.04
CA ILE A 103 -4.26 3.12 6.03
C ILE A 103 -4.95 2.52 4.81
N SER A 104 -4.20 1.84 3.96
CA SER A 104 -4.76 1.25 2.75
C SER A 104 -3.95 0.08 2.23
N ASP A 105 -4.63 -0.83 1.55
CA ASP A 105 -4.05 -1.91 0.76
C ASP A 105 -4.27 -1.69 -0.75
N ASP A 106 -4.68 -0.49 -1.15
CA ASP A 106 -4.90 -0.14 -2.55
C ASP A 106 -3.58 0.20 -3.25
N PRO A 107 -3.08 -0.64 -4.18
CA PRO A 107 -1.83 -0.35 -4.88
C PRO A 107 -1.94 0.84 -5.83
N ARG A 108 -3.15 1.32 -6.18
CA ARG A 108 -3.35 2.52 -7.01
C ARG A 108 -2.93 3.80 -6.28
N LEU A 109 -2.89 3.77 -4.94
CA LEU A 109 -2.34 4.88 -4.14
C LEU A 109 -0.81 4.99 -4.27
N LEU A 110 -0.15 3.97 -4.82
CA LEU A 110 1.29 3.95 -5.03
C LEU A 110 1.70 4.47 -6.41
N LEU A 111 0.77 4.95 -7.24
CA LEU A 111 1.03 5.42 -8.60
C LEU A 111 1.14 6.94 -8.69
N GLY A 112 2.24 7.43 -9.25
CA GLY A 112 2.43 8.79 -9.76
C GLY A 112 1.87 9.87 -8.84
N ASP A 113 0.92 10.65 -9.37
CA ASP A 113 0.28 11.76 -8.65
C ASP A 113 -0.47 11.33 -7.39
N SER A 114 -1.00 10.11 -7.39
CA SER A 114 -1.67 9.56 -6.22
C SER A 114 -0.70 9.40 -5.06
N LEU A 115 0.52 8.90 -5.32
CA LEU A 115 1.54 8.75 -4.29
C LEU A 115 2.14 10.12 -3.88
N ARG A 116 2.29 11.06 -4.82
CA ARG A 116 2.88 12.39 -4.58
C ARG A 116 2.13 13.23 -3.53
N GLN A 117 0.84 12.95 -3.30
CA GLN A 117 0.05 13.64 -2.28
C GLN A 117 0.52 13.34 -0.84
N PHE A 118 1.25 12.24 -0.64
CA PHE A 118 1.76 11.83 0.66
C PHE A 118 3.16 12.42 0.90
N ASP A 119 3.49 12.72 2.15
CA ASP A 119 4.82 13.14 2.59
C ASP A 119 5.71 11.94 2.95
N ALA A 120 5.11 10.84 3.40
CA ALA A 120 5.81 9.58 3.63
C ALA A 120 4.97 8.36 3.23
N LEU A 121 5.67 7.33 2.76
CA LEU A 121 5.13 5.98 2.51
C LEU A 121 5.67 5.04 3.59
N VAL A 122 4.78 4.43 4.36
CA VAL A 122 5.11 3.35 5.29
C VAL A 122 4.81 2.03 4.62
N MET A 123 5.85 1.22 4.41
CA MET A 123 5.78 -0.17 4.00
C MET A 123 5.49 -1.02 5.24
N ASN A 124 4.20 -1.24 5.51
CA ASN A 124 3.72 -1.88 6.73
C ASN A 124 3.91 -3.40 6.67
N ASN A 125 4.97 -3.91 7.28
CA ASN A 125 5.17 -5.35 7.53
C ASN A 125 4.97 -6.25 6.29
N ILE A 126 5.23 -5.73 5.10
CA ILE A 126 5.02 -6.47 3.86
C ILE A 126 6.04 -7.61 3.85
N HIS A 127 5.56 -8.85 3.72
CA HIS A 127 6.39 -10.05 3.70
C HIS A 127 6.29 -10.81 2.35
N GLU A 128 5.44 -10.32 1.45
CA GLU A 128 5.19 -10.94 0.17
C GLU A 128 6.32 -10.64 -0.83
N ARG A 129 6.52 -11.58 -1.76
CA ARG A 129 7.54 -11.42 -2.81
C ARG A 129 7.09 -10.44 -3.89
N GLU A 130 5.80 -10.48 -4.26
CA GLU A 130 5.21 -9.65 -5.33
C GLU A 130 3.82 -9.12 -4.90
N PRO A 131 3.75 -8.23 -3.90
CA PRO A 131 2.49 -7.75 -3.31
C PRO A 131 1.65 -6.85 -4.23
N PHE A 132 2.17 -6.39 -5.37
CA PHE A 132 1.38 -5.58 -6.31
C PHE A 132 0.70 -6.42 -7.39
N LEU A 133 1.03 -7.71 -7.48
CA LEU A 133 0.36 -8.65 -8.37
C LEU A 133 -0.92 -9.17 -7.72
N PRO A 134 -1.97 -9.47 -8.52
CA PRO A 134 -3.20 -10.05 -8.00
C PRO A 134 -2.96 -11.48 -7.48
N ASP A 135 -3.76 -11.91 -6.49
CA ASP A 135 -3.65 -13.25 -5.88
C ASP A 135 -3.70 -14.40 -6.90
N ASP A 136 -4.45 -14.23 -7.99
CA ASP A 136 -4.64 -15.23 -9.04
C ASP A 136 -3.69 -15.05 -10.23
N PHE A 137 -2.64 -14.24 -10.10
CA PHE A 137 -1.67 -13.93 -11.16
C PHE A 137 -1.13 -15.19 -11.89
N ALA A 138 -0.89 -16.27 -11.17
CA ALA A 138 -0.40 -17.53 -11.75
C ALA A 138 -1.38 -18.16 -12.77
N ARG A 139 -2.67 -17.84 -12.68
CA ARG A 139 -3.74 -18.33 -13.56
C ARG A 139 -4.03 -17.40 -14.73
N LEU A 140 -3.62 -16.14 -14.63
CA LEU A 140 -3.78 -15.16 -15.71
C LEU A 140 -2.99 -15.57 -16.96
N LYS A 141 -3.50 -15.20 -18.13
CA LYS A 141 -2.88 -15.48 -19.44
C LYS A 141 -3.01 -14.27 -20.37
N GLY A 142 -2.19 -14.24 -21.42
CA GLY A 142 -2.26 -13.23 -22.49
C GLY A 142 -2.23 -11.80 -21.95
N GLU A 143 -3.12 -10.96 -22.48
CA GLU A 143 -3.20 -9.53 -22.17
C GLU A 143 -3.44 -9.25 -20.68
N GLN A 144 -4.21 -10.08 -19.97
CA GLN A 144 -4.47 -9.88 -18.54
C GLN A 144 -3.21 -10.04 -17.70
N LYS A 145 -2.40 -11.06 -18.01
CA LYS A 145 -1.12 -11.28 -17.32
C LYS A 145 -0.13 -10.16 -17.62
N ALA A 146 -0.04 -9.75 -18.89
CA ALA A 146 0.82 -8.63 -19.30
C ALA A 146 0.40 -7.32 -18.63
N ALA A 147 -0.90 -7.06 -18.50
CA ALA A 147 -1.42 -5.87 -17.82
C ALA A 147 -1.06 -5.87 -16.32
N ALA A 148 -1.17 -7.01 -15.64
CA ALA A 148 -0.77 -7.13 -14.22
C ALA A 148 0.73 -6.89 -14.02
N GLN A 149 1.59 -7.42 -14.90
CA GLN A 149 3.03 -7.17 -14.86
C GLN A 149 3.37 -5.70 -15.10
N LYS A 150 2.75 -5.08 -16.10
CA LYS A 150 2.93 -3.66 -16.39
C LYS A 150 2.49 -2.77 -15.22
N PHE A 151 1.41 -3.15 -14.53
CA PHE A 151 0.95 -2.44 -13.34
C PHE A 151 1.96 -2.55 -12.19
N ASP A 152 2.45 -3.75 -11.91
CA ASP A 152 3.50 -3.99 -10.91
C ASP A 152 4.77 -3.17 -11.20
N GLU A 153 5.25 -3.17 -12.45
CA GLU A 153 6.38 -2.36 -12.89
C GLU A 153 6.12 -0.86 -12.69
N ALA A 154 4.93 -0.37 -13.03
CA ALA A 154 4.56 1.04 -12.86
C ALA A 154 4.53 1.46 -11.38
N VAL A 155 4.03 0.59 -10.49
CA VAL A 155 4.06 0.83 -9.04
C VAL A 155 5.50 0.87 -8.54
N LYS A 156 6.34 -0.10 -8.94
CA LYS A 156 7.76 -0.16 -8.57
C LYS A 156 8.50 1.11 -8.98
N GLN A 157 8.35 1.55 -10.23
CA GLN A 157 8.99 2.78 -10.70
C GLN A 157 8.49 4.03 -9.97
N SER A 158 7.18 4.14 -9.75
CA SER A 158 6.57 5.25 -9.02
C SER A 158 7.14 5.40 -7.59
N ILE A 159 7.36 4.29 -6.88
CA ILE A 159 7.98 4.31 -5.55
C ILE A 159 9.43 4.81 -5.60
N LEU A 160 10.22 4.35 -6.58
CA LEU A 160 11.62 4.81 -6.72
C LEU A 160 11.68 6.31 -7.04
N GLU A 161 10.83 6.79 -7.94
CA GLU A 161 10.73 8.21 -8.27
C GLU A 161 10.29 9.05 -7.06
N TYR A 162 9.32 8.56 -6.29
CA TYR A 162 8.84 9.19 -5.07
C TYR A 162 9.97 9.40 -4.07
N VAL A 163 10.76 8.35 -3.77
CA VAL A 163 11.90 8.47 -2.85
C VAL A 163 13.00 9.36 -3.42
N ARG A 164 13.35 9.20 -4.71
CA ARG A 164 14.34 10.07 -5.39
C ARG A 164 13.94 11.55 -5.38
N SER A 165 12.64 11.86 -5.34
CA SER A 165 12.14 13.23 -5.22
C SER A 165 12.25 13.84 -3.81
N GLY A 166 12.84 13.10 -2.85
CA GLY A 166 13.06 13.56 -1.48
C GLY A 166 11.91 13.29 -0.52
N LYS A 167 10.96 12.41 -0.89
CA LYS A 167 9.87 11.99 -0.01
C LYS A 167 10.30 10.86 0.92
N GLY A 168 9.65 10.75 2.07
CA GLY A 168 10.02 9.78 3.09
C GLY A 168 9.54 8.36 2.78
N VAL A 169 10.36 7.37 3.09
CA VAL A 169 9.97 5.95 3.13
C VAL A 169 10.29 5.38 4.51
N VAL A 170 9.40 4.53 5.03
CA VAL A 170 9.55 3.86 6.32
C VAL A 170 9.24 2.39 6.14
N GLY A 171 10.17 1.52 6.54
CA GLY A 171 9.93 0.07 6.61
C GLY A 171 9.68 -0.36 8.04
N ILE A 172 8.62 -1.15 8.27
CA ILE A 172 8.36 -1.74 9.58
C ILE A 172 8.61 -3.24 9.53
N HIS A 173 9.53 -3.70 10.39
CA HIS A 173 9.79 -5.11 10.69
C HIS A 173 9.99 -5.98 9.44
N ALA A 174 8.96 -6.70 8.98
CA ALA A 174 9.05 -7.61 7.84
C ALA A 174 9.26 -6.90 6.49
N ALA A 175 9.17 -5.57 6.42
CA ALA A 175 9.34 -4.81 5.19
C ALA A 175 10.66 -5.13 4.45
N THR A 176 11.74 -5.52 5.14
CA THR A 176 13.01 -5.92 4.52
C THR A 176 13.03 -7.37 4.03
N ALA A 177 12.00 -8.17 4.31
CA ALA A 177 11.84 -9.55 3.84
C ALA A 177 11.08 -9.66 2.50
N ALA A 178 10.40 -8.58 2.10
CA ALA A 178 9.67 -8.47 0.83
C ALA A 178 10.58 -8.27 -0.39
N PHE A 179 9.99 -8.36 -1.59
CA PHE A 179 10.58 -7.90 -2.84
C PHE A 179 12.00 -8.40 -3.15
N ARG A 180 12.29 -9.68 -2.84
CA ARG A 180 13.63 -10.27 -3.04
C ARG A 180 14.10 -10.29 -4.50
N ASN A 181 13.19 -10.12 -5.46
CA ASN A 181 13.50 -10.08 -6.89
C ASN A 181 13.61 -8.65 -7.44
N TRP A 182 13.58 -7.63 -6.57
CA TRP A 182 13.64 -6.22 -6.94
C TRP A 182 14.79 -5.53 -6.19
N PRO A 183 16.04 -5.63 -6.67
CA PRO A 183 17.24 -5.16 -5.98
C PRO A 183 17.17 -3.70 -5.51
N GLU A 184 16.57 -2.83 -6.33
CA GLU A 184 16.43 -1.41 -6.02
C GLU A 184 15.56 -1.17 -4.77
N TYR A 185 14.66 -2.10 -4.42
CA TYR A 185 13.97 -2.06 -3.14
C TYR A 185 14.93 -2.29 -1.97
N GLY A 186 15.83 -3.26 -2.08
CA GLY A 186 16.86 -3.50 -1.08
C GLY A 186 17.75 -2.28 -0.87
N ASP A 187 18.20 -1.66 -1.97
CA ASP A 187 19.00 -0.43 -1.92
C ASP A 187 18.22 0.73 -1.29
N MET A 188 16.95 0.91 -1.67
CA MET A 188 16.07 1.94 -1.12
C MET A 188 15.79 1.75 0.38
N MET A 189 15.59 0.50 0.82
CA MET A 189 15.30 0.17 2.21
C MET A 189 16.55 0.05 3.08
N GLY A 190 17.75 0.05 2.47
CA GLY A 190 19.03 -0.09 3.16
C GLY A 190 19.42 -1.54 3.50
N GLY A 191 18.75 -2.53 2.94
CA GLY A 191 19.10 -3.94 3.08
C GLY A 191 17.92 -4.90 3.03
N TYR A 192 18.25 -6.20 2.97
CA TYR A 192 17.30 -7.29 3.07
C TYR A 192 17.41 -8.02 4.40
N TYR A 193 16.33 -8.70 4.75
CA TYR A 193 16.27 -9.59 5.90
C TYR A 193 17.31 -10.73 5.80
N GLY A 194 18.20 -10.81 6.80
CA GLY A 194 19.31 -11.77 6.86
C GLY A 194 19.05 -13.07 7.63
N GLY A 195 17.85 -13.26 8.21
CA GLY A 195 17.52 -14.41 9.06
C GLY A 195 17.29 -14.04 10.53
N HIS A 196 16.66 -14.97 11.27
CA HIS A 196 16.54 -14.83 12.72
C HIS A 196 17.85 -15.37 13.31
N ILE A 197 18.48 -14.57 14.18
CA ILE A 197 19.65 -15.01 14.97
C ILE A 197 19.21 -15.71 16.25
#